data_AF-A0A5K0VL08-F1
#
_entry.id   AF-A0A5K0VL08-F1
#
_cell.length_a   1.000
_cell.length_b   1.000
_cell.length_c   1.000
_cell.angle_alpha   90.00
_cell.angle_beta   90.00
_cell.angle_gamma   90.00
#
_symmetry.space_group_name_H-M   'P 1'
#
loop_
_entity.id
_entity.type
_entity.pdbx_description
1 polymer ?
#
loop_
_entity_poly.entity_id
_entity_poly.type
_entity_poly.pdbx_seq_one_letter_code
_entity_poly.pdbx_strand_id
1 'polypeptide(L)' 'AGSMDNGDGIVVGWLGHPVFRDKEGHEHFVHRMPTFFERISSSFGRWRADVPFRSAESKYSVEQVGVTVEFYGGELDG' A
#
# COMPACT_ATOMS: atom_id res chain seq x y z
N ALA A 1 -24.87 16.26 -3.90
CA ALA A 1 -23.65 16.97 -3.48
C ALA A 1 -23.64 17.03 -1.95
N GLY A 2 -22.52 16.66 -1.32
CA GLY A 2 -22.35 16.64 0.13
C GLY A 2 -20.91 16.99 0.50
N SER A 3 -20.63 17.24 1.78
CA SER A 3 -19.27 17.52 2.26
C SER A 3 -18.35 16.32 1.99
N MET A 4 -17.06 16.59 1.79
CA MET A 4 -16.02 15.55 1.69
C MET A 4 -15.97 14.71 2.96
N ASP A 5 -16.28 15.31 4.11
CA ASP A 5 -16.34 14.62 5.41
C ASP A 5 -17.31 13.41 5.41
N ASN A 6 -18.30 13.38 4.52
CA ASN A 6 -19.22 12.24 4.40
C ASN A 6 -18.64 11.06 3.58
N GLY A 7 -17.52 11.27 2.91
CA GLY A 7 -16.81 10.26 2.11
C GLY A 7 -15.72 9.57 2.91
N ASP A 8 -14.63 10.27 3.19
CA ASP A 8 -13.44 9.76 3.88
C ASP A 8 -13.39 10.09 5.38
N GLY A 9 -14.29 10.96 5.86
CA GLY A 9 -14.39 11.32 7.26
C GLY A 9 -13.59 12.56 7.63
N ILE A 10 -13.52 12.84 8.93
CA ILE A 10 -12.78 13.98 9.48
C ILE A 10 -11.38 13.50 9.89
N VAL A 11 -10.34 14.22 9.47
CA VAL A 11 -8.95 13.91 9.82
C VAL A 11 -8.72 14.07 11.33
N VAL A 12 -8.23 13.01 11.97
CA VAL A 12 -7.90 12.98 13.41
C VAL A 12 -6.40 13.20 13.66
N GLY A 13 -5.54 12.69 12.79
CA GLY A 13 -4.08 12.79 12.94
C GLY A 13 -3.30 12.13 11.82
N TRP A 14 -1.99 12.35 11.79
CA TRP A 14 -1.07 11.70 10.85
C TRP A 14 -0.45 10.46 11.48
N LEU A 15 -0.67 9.30 10.85
CA LEU A 15 -0.19 8.02 11.36
C LEU A 15 1.32 7.80 11.19
N GLY A 16 1.96 8.49 10.24
CA GLY A 16 3.39 8.35 9.96
C GLY A 16 3.72 8.09 8.50
N HIS A 17 5.01 8.01 8.19
CA HIS A 17 5.51 7.66 6.87
C HIS A 17 5.82 6.15 6.79
N PRO A 18 5.02 5.36 6.04
CA PRO A 18 5.28 3.93 5.89
C PRO A 18 6.42 3.67 4.90
N VAL A 19 7.39 2.87 5.33
CA VAL A 19 8.48 2.34 4.51
C VAL A 19 8.32 0.83 4.40
N PHE A 20 8.25 0.33 3.16
CA PHE A 20 8.07 -1.10 2.90
C PHE A 20 9.42 -1.75 2.57
N ARG A 21 9.77 -2.83 3.27
CA ARG A 21 11.02 -3.58 3.06
C ARG A 21 10.75 -5.06 2.85
N ASP A 22 11.44 -5.68 1.91
CA ASP A 22 11.44 -7.15 1.80
C ASP A 22 12.45 -7.80 2.77
N LYS A 23 12.48 -9.14 2.78
CA LYS A 23 13.45 -9.93 3.57
C LYS A 23 14.91 -9.64 3.22
N GLU A 24 15.19 -9.14 2.02
CA GLU A 24 16.54 -8.77 1.56
C GLU A 24 16.90 -7.33 1.95
N GLY A 25 15.96 -6.58 2.54
CA GLY A 25 16.13 -5.19 2.95
C GLY A 25 15.93 -4.17 1.82
N HIS A 26 15.46 -4.59 0.64
CA HIS A 26 15.15 -3.65 -0.43
C HIS A 26 13.87 -2.87 -0.12
N GLU A 27 13.92 -1.57 -0.34
CA GLU A 27 12.77 -0.69 -0.20
C GLU A 27 11.84 -0.82 -1.42
N HIS A 28 10.53 -0.93 -1.15
CA HIS A 28 9.48 -1.04 -2.17
C HIS A 28 8.56 0.18 -2.13
N PHE A 29 8.15 0.64 -3.32
CA PHE A 29 7.23 1.76 -3.45
C PHE A 29 5.86 1.28 -3.89
N VAL A 30 4.82 1.76 -3.20
CA VAL A 30 3.43 1.50 -3.59
C VAL A 30 3.06 2.38 -4.77
N HIS A 31 2.60 1.76 -5.85
CA HIS A 31 2.12 2.50 -7.02
C HIS A 31 0.81 3.23 -6.68
N ARG A 32 0.83 4.55 -6.83
CA ARG A 32 -0.31 5.42 -6.51
C ARG A 32 -1.45 5.23 -7.51
N MET A 33 -2.68 5.39 -7.04
CA MET A 33 -3.86 5.27 -7.89
C MET A 33 -3.95 6.51 -8.80
N PRO A 34 -3.96 6.35 -10.14
CA PRO A 34 -4.20 7.47 -11.03
C PRO A 34 -5.64 7.97 -10.89
N THR A 35 -5.85 9.26 -11.13
CA THR A 35 -7.14 9.95 -10.95
C THR A 35 -8.30 9.36 -11.77
N PHE A 36 -8.00 8.63 -12.85
CA PHE A 36 -9.01 8.01 -13.71
C PHE A 36 -9.58 6.70 -13.15
N PHE A 37 -8.88 6.05 -12.22
CA PHE A 37 -9.26 4.74 -11.71
C PHE A 37 -9.96 4.84 -10.36
N GLU A 38 -11.16 4.28 -10.27
CA GLU A 38 -11.84 4.05 -8.98
C GLU A 38 -11.26 2.84 -8.22
N ARG A 39 -10.57 1.94 -8.92
CA ARG A 39 -9.95 0.72 -8.36
C ARG A 39 -8.54 0.53 -8.92
N ILE A 40 -7.65 0.01 -8.07
CA ILE A 40 -6.29 -0.37 -8.47
C ILE A 40 -6.35 -1.45 -9.57
N SER A 41 -5.82 -1.12 -10.75
CA SER A 41 -5.65 -2.06 -11.86
C SER A 41 -4.35 -2.84 -11.70
N SER A 42 -4.43 -4.17 -11.86
CA SER A 42 -3.24 -5.02 -11.98
C SER A 42 -2.70 -4.88 -13.39
N SER A 43 -1.87 -3.87 -13.63
CA SER A 43 -0.82 -3.85 -14.66
C SER A 43 -0.33 -2.44 -14.88
N PHE A 44 0.97 -2.21 -14.62
CA PHE A 44 1.96 -1.55 -15.49
C PHE A 44 3.29 -1.52 -14.71
N GLY A 45 4.28 -2.32 -15.15
CA GLY A 45 5.61 -2.39 -14.53
C GLY A 45 5.98 -3.76 -13.94
N ARG A 46 7.24 -3.91 -13.52
CA ARG A 46 7.75 -5.12 -12.85
C ARG A 46 7.44 -5.03 -11.36
N TRP A 47 6.38 -5.70 -10.92
CA TRP A 47 6.00 -5.80 -9.52
C TRP A 47 6.92 -6.78 -8.78
N ARG A 48 7.33 -6.41 -7.57
CA ARG A 48 8.11 -7.28 -6.67
C ARG A 48 7.24 -7.91 -5.57
N ALA A 49 6.12 -7.28 -5.24
CA ALA A 49 5.08 -7.80 -4.37
C ALA A 49 3.69 -7.30 -4.83
N ASP A 50 2.66 -8.10 -4.66
CA ASP A 50 1.27 -7.76 -4.94
C ASP A 50 0.28 -8.42 -3.96
N VAL A 51 -0.97 -7.93 -3.96
CA VAL A 51 -2.09 -8.60 -3.29
C VAL A 51 -2.85 -9.37 -4.38
N PRO A 52 -2.75 -10.71 -4.40
CA PRO A 52 -3.31 -11.49 -5.50
C PRO A 52 -4.83 -11.47 -5.46
N PHE A 53 -5.46 -11.30 -6.62
CA PHE A 53 -6.92 -11.45 -6.74
C PHE A 53 -7.36 -12.92 -6.64
N ARG A 54 -6.50 -13.86 -7.08
CA ARG A 54 -6.68 -15.31 -6.93
C ARG A 54 -5.45 -15.92 -6.26
N SER A 55 -5.62 -16.43 -5.04
CA SER A 55 -4.49 -16.94 -4.24
C SER A 55 -3.85 -18.22 -4.80
N ALA A 56 -4.58 -18.99 -5.63
CA ALA A 56 -4.10 -20.27 -6.17
C ALA A 56 -2.94 -20.14 -7.17
N GLU A 57 -2.77 -18.99 -7.82
CA GLU A 57 -1.74 -18.75 -8.85
C GLU A 57 -0.73 -17.66 -8.41
N SER A 58 -0.76 -17.27 -7.14
CA SER A 58 0.07 -16.18 -6.62
C SER A 58 1.55 -16.57 -6.53
N LYS A 59 2.41 -15.76 -7.15
CA LYS A 59 3.88 -15.86 -7.06
C LYS A 59 4.54 -14.68 -6.35
N TYR A 60 3.81 -13.58 -6.17
CA TYR A 60 4.33 -12.32 -5.62
C TYR A 60 3.54 -11.87 -4.38
N SER A 61 2.83 -12.77 -3.68
CA SER A 61 2.06 -12.36 -2.52
C SER A 61 2.96 -11.73 -1.45
N VAL A 62 2.42 -10.72 -0.78
CA VAL A 62 3.07 -10.05 0.37
C VAL A 62 3.61 -11.06 1.39
N GLU A 63 2.89 -12.15 1.64
CA GLU A 63 3.29 -13.23 2.56
C GLU A 63 4.47 -14.05 2.05
N GLN A 64 4.50 -14.37 0.75
CA GLN A 64 5.59 -15.13 0.12
C GLN A 64 6.88 -14.30 0.07
N VAL A 65 6.76 -13.03 -0.31
CA VAL A 65 7.89 -12.07 -0.37
C VAL A 65 8.35 -11.67 1.04
N GLY A 66 7.42 -11.67 2.02
CA GLY A 66 7.66 -11.23 3.39
C GLY A 66 7.97 -9.76 3.48
N VAL A 67 7.11 -8.93 2.88
CA VAL A 67 7.22 -7.48 3.00
C VAL A 67 6.81 -7.07 4.42
N THR A 68 7.68 -6.29 5.05
CA THR A 68 7.46 -5.65 6.34
C THR A 68 7.21 -4.16 6.14
N VAL A 69 6.54 -3.53 7.09
CA VAL A 69 6.31 -2.08 7.11
C VAL A 69 6.88 -1.52 8.40
N GLU A 70 7.67 -0.45 8.28
CA GLU A 70 8.14 0.38 9.38
C GLU A 70 7.55 1.78 9.22
N PHE A 71 7.13 2.41 10.31
CA PHE A 71 6.58 3.77 10.28
C PHE A 71 7.59 4.75 10.87
N TYR A 72 7.79 5.87 10.18
CA TYR A 72 8.64 6.96 10.63
C TYR A 72 7.81 8.23 10.82
N GLY A 73 7.86 8.79 12.03
CA GLY A 73 7.06 9.94 12.45
C GLY A 73 5.57 9.63 12.64
N GLY A 74 4.81 10.63 13.07
CA GLY A 74 3.37 10.50 13.30
C GLY A 74 3.03 9.74 14.58
N GLU A 75 1.80 9.24 14.66
CA GLU A 75 1.29 8.51 15.83
C GLU A 75 1.92 7.11 15.99
N LEU A 76 2.29 6.46 14.89
CA LEU A 76 2.83 5.10 14.87
C LEU A 76 4.36 5.07 14.74
N ASP A 77 5.06 6.13 15.15
CA ASP A 77 6.52 6.21 15.08
C ASP A 77 7.21 5.13 15.93
N GLY A 78 8.05 4.30 15.30
CA GLY A 78 8.83 3.22 15.93
C GLY A 78 8.50 1.82 15.41
#